data_AF-A0A1I3CQ28-F1
#
_entry.id   AF-A0A1I3CQ28-F1
#
_cell.length_a   1.000
_cell.length_b   1.000
_cell.length_c   1.000
_cell.angle_alpha   90.00
_cell.angle_beta   90.00
_cell.angle_gamma   90.00
#
_symmetry.space_group_name_H-M   'P 1'
#
loop_
_entity.id
_entity.type
_entity.pdbx_description
1 polymer ?
#
loop_
_entity_poly.entity_id
_entity_poly.type
_entity_poly.pdbx_seq_one_letter_code
_entity_poly.pdbx_strand_id
1 'polypeptide(L)'
;MTNTLDGSEGGRWIVTTASSQYWFDLEAMTVRRLPGPGAHRSMHDRTRSILEIKRCAVGQSGYWLMKTEGRDSELFENYWQRTTPIVSIRPIPDED
;
A
#
# COMPACT_ATOMS: atom_id res chain seq x y z
N MET A 1 16.45 6.75 5.48
CA MET A 1 15.25 5.94 5.78
C MET A 1 14.15 6.91 6.14
N THR A 2 12.98 6.82 5.48
CA THR A 2 11.83 7.66 5.84
C THR A 2 10.95 6.92 6.85
N ASN A 3 10.28 7.68 7.71
CA ASN A 3 9.36 7.11 8.70
C ASN A 3 7.89 7.27 8.29
N THR A 4 7.62 8.03 7.24
CA THR A 4 6.26 8.29 6.73
C THR A 4 6.24 8.32 5.21
N LEU A 5 5.08 8.02 4.61
CA LEU A 5 4.76 8.29 3.22
C LEU A 5 3.42 9.03 3.12
N ASP A 6 3.34 10.03 2.26
CA ASP A 6 2.09 10.71 1.90
C ASP A 6 1.78 10.69 0.40
N GLY A 7 2.74 10.23 -0.42
CA GLY A 7 2.61 10.15 -1.87
C GLY A 7 3.43 11.20 -2.61
N SER A 8 3.87 12.27 -1.93
CA SER A 8 4.72 13.31 -2.52
C SER A 8 6.17 12.86 -2.74
N GLU A 9 6.58 11.75 -2.12
CA GLU A 9 7.96 11.26 -2.19
C GLU A 9 8.35 10.74 -3.58
N GLY A 10 7.38 10.36 -4.42
CA GLY A 10 7.63 9.69 -5.70
C GLY A 10 8.34 8.34 -5.52
N GLY A 11 8.81 7.75 -6.62
CA GLY A 11 9.58 6.50 -6.62
C GLY A 11 8.86 5.26 -6.04
N ARG A 12 9.64 4.20 -5.79
CA ARG A 12 9.14 2.90 -5.31
C ARG A 12 9.55 2.60 -3.87
N TRP A 13 8.62 2.04 -3.11
CA TRP A 13 8.78 1.83 -1.67
C TRP A 13 8.24 0.48 -1.22
N ILE A 14 8.94 -0.15 -0.27
CA ILE A 14 8.44 -1.29 0.49
C ILE A 14 8.04 -0.82 1.88
N VAL A 15 6.74 -0.92 2.15
CA VAL A 15 6.15 -0.73 3.47
C VAL A 15 5.93 -2.11 4.09
N THR A 16 6.71 -2.43 5.12
CA THR A 16 6.56 -3.68 5.87
C THR A 16 5.68 -3.44 7.08
N THR A 17 4.65 -4.27 7.23
CA THR A 17 3.76 -4.32 8.40
C THR A 17 4.03 -5.60 9.18
N ALA A 18 3.46 -5.72 10.37
CA ALA A 18 3.63 -6.91 11.22
C ALA A 18 3.25 -8.24 10.53
N SER A 19 2.40 -8.20 9.49
CA SER A 19 1.85 -9.41 8.85
C SER A 19 1.94 -9.45 7.32
N SER A 20 2.40 -8.37 6.67
CA SER A 20 2.39 -8.25 5.21
C SER A 20 3.38 -7.21 4.74
N GLN A 21 3.79 -7.30 3.48
CA GLN A 21 4.49 -6.21 2.80
C GLN A 21 3.55 -5.52 1.82
N TYR A 22 3.78 -4.24 1.60
CA TYR A 22 3.08 -3.45 0.60
C TYR A 22 4.11 -2.77 -0.26
N TRP A 23 4.01 -3.01 -1.56
CA TRP A 23 4.88 -2.43 -2.55
C TRP A 23 4.15 -1.26 -3.17
N PHE A 24 4.63 -0.07 -2.88
CA PHE A 24 4.12 1.19 -3.40
C PHE A 24 4.97 1.60 -4.61
N ASP A 25 4.32 1.99 -5.68
CA ASP A 25 4.90 2.74 -6.79
C ASP A 25 4.20 4.10 -6.78
N LEU A 26 4.85 5.11 -6.21
CA LEU A 26 4.27 6.44 -6.01
C LEU A 26 4.37 7.30 -7.29
N GLU A 27 5.23 6.94 -8.25
CA GLU A 27 5.20 7.53 -9.61
C GLU A 27 3.90 7.14 -10.33
N ALA A 28 3.58 5.84 -10.31
CA ALA A 28 2.36 5.32 -10.92
C ALA A 28 1.11 5.46 -10.02
N MET A 29 1.29 5.93 -8.77
CA MET A 29 0.26 5.92 -7.73
C MET A 29 -0.45 4.57 -7.60
N THR A 30 0.32 3.50 -7.40
CA THR A 30 -0.21 2.14 -7.21
C THR A 30 0.36 1.45 -5.97
N VAL A 31 -0.40 0.48 -5.45
CA VAL A 31 0.03 -0.38 -4.36
C VAL A 31 -0.34 -1.83 -4.63
N ARG A 32 0.52 -2.75 -4.20
CA ARG A 32 0.23 -4.18 -4.13
C ARG A 32 0.53 -4.72 -2.75
N ARG A 33 -0.41 -5.47 -2.16
CA ARG A 33 -0.15 -6.24 -0.93
C ARG A 33 0.50 -7.58 -1.28
N LEU A 34 1.58 -7.91 -0.58
CA LEU A 34 2.15 -9.24 -0.52
C LEU A 34 1.87 -9.82 0.88
N PRO A 35 0.90 -10.75 1.03
CA PRO A 35 0.59 -11.33 2.33
C PRO A 35 1.79 -12.12 2.85
N GLY A 36 2.13 -11.95 4.13
CA GLY A 36 3.14 -12.76 4.81
C GLY A 36 2.61 -14.14 5.21
N PRO A 37 3.46 -15.00 5.80
CA PRO A 37 3.05 -16.32 6.29
C PRO A 37 1.83 -16.23 7.23
N GLY A 38 0.82 -17.05 6.97
CA GLY A 38 -0.41 -17.09 7.78
C GLY A 38 -1.40 -15.94 7.54
N ALA A 39 -1.07 -14.94 6.71
CA ALA A 39 -2.00 -13.88 6.37
C ALA A 39 -3.04 -14.37 5.34
N HIS A 40 -4.33 -14.09 5.60
CA HIS A 40 -5.38 -14.40 4.65
C HIS A 40 -5.19 -13.66 3.33
N ARG A 41 -5.42 -14.39 2.24
CA ARG A 41 -5.52 -13.80 0.90
C ARG A 41 -6.71 -12.85 0.85
N SER A 42 -6.53 -11.76 0.13
CA SER A 42 -7.53 -10.71 0.01
C SER A 42 -7.62 -10.18 -1.42
N MET A 43 -8.70 -9.46 -1.71
CA MET A 43 -8.83 -8.71 -2.97
C MET A 43 -7.75 -7.64 -3.17
N HIS A 44 -6.94 -7.34 -2.15
CA HIS A 44 -5.84 -6.36 -2.19
C HIS A 44 -4.49 -6.96 -2.59
N ASP A 45 -4.43 -8.27 -2.86
CA ASP A 45 -3.18 -8.96 -3.20
C ASP A 45 -2.78 -8.81 -4.69
N ARG A 46 -3.53 -7.95 -5.41
CA ARG A 46 -3.26 -7.46 -6.77
C ARG A 46 -2.85 -5.98 -6.73
N THR A 47 -2.13 -5.52 -7.75
CA THR A 47 -1.82 -4.10 -7.93
C THR A 47 -3.12 -3.31 -8.10
N ARG A 48 -3.22 -2.17 -7.41
CA ARG A 48 -4.37 -1.26 -7.46
C ARG A 48 -3.92 0.18 -7.45
N SER A 49 -4.65 1.05 -8.14
CA SER A 49 -4.44 2.49 -8.06
C SER A 49 -4.77 3.02 -6.66
N ILE A 50 -3.86 3.81 -6.11
CA ILE A 50 -4.03 4.61 -4.90
C ILE A 50 -4.70 5.91 -5.31
N LEU A 51 -5.75 6.29 -4.57
CA LEU A 51 -6.37 7.60 -4.70
C LEU A 51 -5.81 8.56 -3.65
N GLU A 52 -5.56 8.07 -2.43
CA GLU A 52 -5.07 8.91 -1.35
C GLU A 52 -4.39 8.08 -0.25
N ILE A 53 -3.24 8.54 0.24
CA ILE A 53 -2.57 7.98 1.43
C ILE A 53 -2.98 8.80 2.66
N LYS A 54 -3.93 8.30 3.44
CA LYS A 54 -4.40 8.99 4.66
C LYS A 54 -3.41 8.87 5.82
N ARG A 55 -2.73 7.72 5.94
CA ARG A 55 -1.71 7.47 6.95
C ARG A 55 -0.79 6.35 6.50
N CYS A 56 0.50 6.63 6.42
CA CYS A 56 1.54 5.62 6.28
C CYS A 56 2.73 6.05 7.14
N ALA A 57 2.83 5.51 8.35
CA ALA A 57 3.85 5.91 9.32
C ALA A 57 4.31 4.71 10.15
N VAL A 58 5.61 4.57 10.38
CA VAL A 58 6.19 3.53 11.25
C VAL A 58 5.58 3.64 12.66
N GLY A 59 5.21 2.50 13.24
CA GLY A 59 4.53 2.41 14.54
C GLY A 59 3.02 2.63 14.49
N GLN A 60 2.44 2.93 13.32
CA GLN A 60 0.99 3.12 13.14
C GLN A 60 0.43 2.12 12.12
N SER A 61 -0.87 1.85 12.19
CA SER A 61 -1.58 1.13 11.11
C SER A 61 -1.64 2.00 9.86
N GLY A 62 -1.24 1.46 8.72
CA GLY A 62 -1.46 2.06 7.42
C GLY A 62 -2.94 2.23 7.09
N TYR A 63 -3.28 3.33 6.42
CA TYR A 63 -4.62 3.64 5.96
C TYR A 63 -4.58 4.42 4.64
N TRP A 64 -5.19 3.88 3.58
CA TRP A 64 -5.23 4.52 2.27
C TRP A 64 -6.46 4.09 1.46
N LEU A 65 -6.83 4.96 0.52
CA LEU A 65 -7.94 4.79 -0.40
C LEU A 65 -7.41 4.27 -1.74
N MET A 66 -8.09 3.29 -2.30
CA MET A 66 -7.77 2.71 -3.61
C MET A 66 -8.99 2.73 -4.52
N LYS A 67 -8.74 2.80 -5.82
CA LYS A 67 -9.79 2.73 -6.83
C LYS A 67 -10.36 1.30 -6.90
N THR A 68 -11.66 1.19 -7.11
CA THR A 68 -12.31 -0.07 -7.49
C THR A 68 -12.12 -0.31 -8.99
N GLU A 69 -12.13 -1.59 -9.41
CA GLU A 69 -11.87 -1.96 -10.80
C GLU A 69 -12.78 -3.11 -11.23
N GLY A 70 -13.13 -3.15 -12.51
CA GLY A 70 -13.97 -4.20 -13.09
C GLY A 70 -15.39 -4.16 -12.55
N ARG A 71 -15.99 -5.33 -12.28
CA ARG A 71 -17.36 -5.42 -11.76
C ARG A 71 -17.52 -4.76 -10.39
N ASP A 72 -16.45 -4.67 -9.61
CA ASP A 72 -16.50 -4.10 -8.28
C ASP A 72 -16.80 -2.59 -8.31
N SER A 73 -16.43 -1.88 -9.39
CA SER A 73 -16.73 -0.45 -9.53
C SER A 73 -18.20 -0.13 -9.80
N GLU A 74 -19.01 -1.14 -10.14
CA GLU A 74 -20.46 -0.99 -10.25
C GLU A 74 -21.15 -1.00 -8.86
N LEU A 75 -20.46 -1.54 -7.85
CA LEU A 75 -21.02 -1.77 -6.50
C LEU A 75 -20.37 -0.88 -5.44
N PHE A 76 -19.09 -0.55 -5.61
CA PHE A 76 -18.32 0.23 -4.65
C PHE A 76 -17.58 1.35 -5.38
N GLU A 77 -17.64 2.55 -4.82
CA GLU A 77 -16.89 3.68 -5.36
C GLU A 77 -15.38 3.47 -5.17
N ASN A 78 -14.98 3.08 -3.95
CA ASN A 78 -13.58 2.95 -3.57
C ASN A 78 -13.36 1.81 -2.57
N TYR A 79 -12.11 1.38 -2.47
CA TYR A 79 -11.65 0.44 -1.44
C TYR A 79 -10.81 1.14 -0.38
N TRP A 80 -11.10 0.83 0.88
CA TRP A 80 -10.26 1.20 2.01
C TRP A 80 -9.34 0.07 2.39
N GLN A 81 -8.04 0.37 2.52
CA GLN A 81 -7.09 -0.54 3.14
C GLN A 81 -6.73 -0.07 4.53
N ARG A 82 -6.82 -0.97 5.51
CA ARG A 82 -6.27 -0.79 6.85
C ARG A 82 -5.33 -1.93 7.17
N THR A 83 -4.13 -1.61 7.65
CA THR A 83 -3.10 -2.62 7.92
C THR A 83 -2.89 -2.87 9.42
N THR A 84 -2.18 -3.94 9.74
CA THR A 84 -1.46 -4.05 11.02
C THR A 84 -0.37 -2.96 11.12
N PRO A 85 0.22 -2.70 12.30
CA PRO A 85 1.22 -1.64 12.43
C PRO A 85 2.38 -1.78 11.45
N ILE A 86 2.81 -0.65 10.89
CA ILE A 86 3.97 -0.54 10.02
C ILE A 86 5.24 -0.65 10.87
N VAL A 87 6.14 -1.53 10.45
CA VAL A 87 7.40 -1.83 11.12
C VAL A 87 8.57 -1.14 10.44
N SER A 88 8.55 -1.01 9.11
CA SER A 88 9.60 -0.28 8.38
C SER A 88 9.12 0.23 7.03
N ILE A 89 9.69 1.33 6.58
CA ILE A 89 9.50 1.89 5.24
C ILE A 89 10.89 2.05 4.59
N ARG A 90 11.06 1.52 3.38
CA ARG A 90 12.36 1.56 2.67
C ARG A 90 12.13 1.86 1.18
N PRO A 91 12.96 2.73 0.57
CA PRO A 91 12.93 2.89 -0.88
C PRO A 91 13.49 1.63 -1.55
N ILE A 92 12.99 1.33 -2.74
CA ILE A 92 13.62 0.39 -3.66
C ILE A 92 14.47 1.24 -4.61
N PRO A 93 15.79 1.05 -4.67
CA PRO A 93 16.61 1.73 -5.67
C PRO A 93 16.11 1.36 -7.07
N ASP A 94 16.02 2.34 -7.97
CA ASP A 94 15.88 2.01 -9.39
C ASP A 94 17.15 1.29 -9.83
N GLU A 95 17.00 0.15 -10.51
CA GLU A 95 18.13 -0.53 -11.13
C GLU A 95 18.56 0.31 -12.35
N ASP A 96 19.82 0.79 -12.35
CA ASP A 96 20.46 1.52 -13.45
C ASP A 96 20.55 0.71 -14.75
#